data_AF-A0A1W9LSG2-F1
#
_entry.id   AF-A0A1W9LSG2-F1
#
_cell.length_a   1.000
_cell.length_b   1.000
_cell.length_c   1.000
_cell.angle_alpha   90.00
_cell.angle_beta   90.00
_cell.angle_gamma   90.00
#
_symmetry.space_group_name_H-M   'P 1'
#
loop_
_entity.id
_entity.type
_entity.pdbx_description
1 polymer ?
#
loop_
_entity_poly.entity_id
_entity_poly.type
_entity_poly.pdbx_seq_one_letter_code
_entity_poly.pdbx_strand_id
1 'polypeptide(L)'
;TISGLAFIGAMAMLCFTKAFGVVFLGSPRTDYPDTFFDVGLAIKIPMIIKCLMIAGIGLFPAQVFSVIARISSQFVDIKDYSLEPTLQILGNLSKGFFIFLMIALSLWLLRRFMLNKRNVYRYKTWDCGYQAGNVRMQYTASSYAAPFINIIKPVLDYKEYIEHPARYSALSHTEPFVSRVQPASDYRQSLKKRVADVFPISGSFESHTEDRIETKIIAPVITLIIRFLNLFSWIQSGNIQQYILYGLIFLVAITLWIMGV
;
A
#
# COMPACT_ATOMS: atom_id res chain seq x y z
N THR A 1 18.61 -13.00 -8.41
CA THR A 1 18.30 -12.81 -6.97
C THR A 1 18.35 -11.34 -6.56
N ILE A 2 19.44 -10.62 -6.86
CA ILE A 2 19.60 -9.19 -6.50
C ILE A 2 18.49 -8.29 -7.08
N SER A 3 18.15 -8.45 -8.36
CA SER A 3 17.08 -7.67 -9.00
C SER A 3 15.70 -7.89 -8.36
N GLY A 4 15.42 -9.11 -7.91
CA GLY A 4 14.16 -9.42 -7.20
C GLY A 4 14.09 -8.74 -5.83
N LEU A 5 15.18 -8.77 -5.06
CA LEU A 5 15.26 -8.07 -3.77
C LEU A 5 15.14 -6.55 -3.94
N ALA A 6 15.82 -5.99 -4.95
CA ALA A 6 15.72 -4.56 -5.27
C ALA A 6 14.28 -4.17 -5.63
N PHE A 7 13.61 -4.98 -6.44
CA PHE A 7 12.22 -4.74 -6.84
C PHE A 7 11.24 -4.80 -5.65
N ILE A 8 11.37 -5.79 -4.77
CA ILE A 8 10.54 -5.90 -3.56
C ILE A 8 10.75 -4.68 -2.65
N GLY A 9 12.01 -4.26 -2.46
CA GLY A 9 12.32 -3.06 -1.68
C GLY A 9 11.70 -1.79 -2.25
N ALA A 10 11.79 -1.60 -3.58
CA ALA A 10 11.17 -0.47 -4.26
C ALA A 10 9.64 -0.46 -4.10
N MET A 11 8.99 -1.61 -4.30
CA MET A 11 7.54 -1.74 -4.12
C MET A 11 7.12 -1.50 -2.67
N ALA A 12 7.88 -1.98 -1.70
CA ALA A 12 7.62 -1.71 -0.29
C ALA A 12 7.68 -0.19 0.01
N MET A 13 8.72 0.51 -0.48
CA MET A 13 8.83 1.96 -0.32
C MET A 13 7.62 2.68 -0.91
N LEU A 14 7.20 2.35 -2.14
CA LEU A 14 6.03 2.95 -2.79
C LEU A 14 4.73 2.74 -2.01
N CYS A 15 4.55 1.53 -1.46
CA CYS A 15 3.37 1.21 -0.64
C CYS A 15 3.36 2.02 0.66
N PHE A 16 4.49 2.11 1.36
CA PHE A 16 4.57 2.86 2.62
C PHE A 16 4.46 4.37 2.42
N THR A 17 5.09 4.94 1.38
CA THR A 17 4.95 6.37 1.06
C THR A 17 3.52 6.73 0.69
N LYS A 18 2.84 5.86 -0.08
CA LYS A 18 1.41 6.01 -0.40
C LYS A 18 0.54 5.97 0.86
N ALA A 19 0.70 4.94 1.68
CA ALA A 19 -0.12 4.76 2.88
C ALA A 19 0.11 5.90 3.88
N PHE A 20 1.36 6.22 4.17
CA PHE A 20 1.69 7.28 5.13
C PHE A 20 1.27 8.67 4.63
N GLY A 21 1.55 8.97 3.35
CA GLY A 21 1.22 10.25 2.73
C GLY A 21 -0.28 10.52 2.67
N VAL A 22 -1.08 9.52 2.31
CA VAL A 22 -2.54 9.70 2.18
C VAL A 22 -3.25 9.69 3.53
N VAL A 23 -2.83 8.85 4.48
CA VAL A 23 -3.51 8.69 5.78
C VAL A 23 -3.12 9.77 6.79
N PHE A 24 -1.82 10.10 6.91
CA PHE A 24 -1.34 11.00 7.97
C PHE A 24 -1.05 12.43 7.50
N LEU A 25 -0.72 12.63 6.22
CA LEU A 25 -0.48 13.96 5.63
C LEU A 25 -1.68 14.46 4.80
N GLY A 26 -2.70 13.61 4.60
CA GLY A 26 -3.94 13.95 3.90
C GLY A 26 -4.86 14.85 4.71
N SER A 27 -5.74 15.59 4.03
CA SER A 27 -6.86 16.29 4.68
C SER A 27 -8.06 15.35 4.84
N PRO A 28 -8.83 15.45 5.94
CA PRO A 28 -10.00 14.60 6.18
C PRO A 28 -11.08 14.86 5.13
N ARG A 29 -11.55 13.80 4.46
CA ARG A 29 -12.54 13.87 3.38
C ARG A 29 -14.00 13.79 3.87
N THR A 30 -14.18 13.36 5.10
CA THR A 30 -15.47 13.22 5.79
C THR A 30 -15.43 14.05 7.05
N ASP A 31 -16.58 14.65 7.40
CA ASP A 31 -16.71 15.33 8.67
C ASP A 31 -16.63 14.29 9.79
N TYR A 32 -15.70 14.50 10.71
CA TYR A 32 -15.54 13.66 11.90
C TYR A 32 -16.15 14.37 13.11
N PRO A 33 -16.66 13.64 14.12
CA PRO A 33 -17.12 14.24 15.36
C PRO A 33 -15.99 14.98 16.07
N ASP A 34 -16.25 16.15 16.64
CA ASP A 34 -15.23 16.95 17.36
C ASP A 34 -14.65 16.26 18.60
N THR A 35 -15.33 15.24 19.12
CA THR A 35 -14.93 14.47 20.32
C THR A 35 -14.39 13.09 19.94
N PHE A 36 -13.09 12.89 20.16
CA PHE A 36 -12.41 11.61 19.95
C PHE A 36 -11.94 11.01 21.28
N PHE A 37 -12.13 9.71 21.45
CA PHE A 37 -11.52 8.96 22.53
C PHE A 37 -10.18 8.38 22.05
N ASP A 38 -9.11 8.65 22.80
CA ASP A 38 -7.81 8.04 22.54
C ASP A 38 -7.87 6.54 22.89
N VAL A 39 -7.11 5.72 22.15
CA VAL A 39 -7.04 4.28 22.38
C VAL A 39 -6.46 3.99 23.76
N GLY A 40 -7.05 3.03 24.49
CA GLY A 40 -6.58 2.68 25.83
C GLY A 40 -5.13 2.18 25.85
N LEU A 41 -4.46 2.34 26.99
CA LEU A 41 -3.06 1.91 27.19
C LEU A 41 -2.83 0.43 26.86
N ALA A 42 -3.84 -0.43 27.06
CA ALA A 42 -3.77 -1.85 26.73
C ALA A 42 -3.46 -2.13 25.24
N ILE A 43 -3.92 -1.26 24.32
CA ILE A 43 -3.63 -1.38 22.88
C ILE A 43 -2.28 -0.73 22.54
N LYS A 44 -1.90 0.34 23.25
CA LYS A 44 -0.63 1.06 23.01
C LYS A 44 0.60 0.24 23.40
N ILE A 45 0.55 -0.51 24.51
CA ILE A 45 1.68 -1.33 24.99
C ILE A 45 2.21 -2.29 23.90
N PRO A 46 1.41 -3.18 23.29
CA PRO A 46 1.91 -4.08 22.26
C PRO A 46 2.37 -3.35 21.00
N MET A 47 1.80 -2.18 20.66
CA MET A 47 2.29 -1.35 19.56
C MET A 47 3.68 -0.78 19.84
N ILE A 48 3.91 -0.25 21.05
CA ILE A 48 5.20 0.30 21.48
C ILE A 48 6.26 -0.81 21.51
N ILE A 49 5.95 -1.98 22.08
CA ILE A 49 6.89 -3.12 22.14
C ILE A 49 7.33 -3.50 20.72
N LYS A 50 6.40 -3.68 19.78
CA LYS A 50 6.73 -3.99 18.39
C LYS A 50 7.59 -2.91 17.73
N CYS A 51 7.26 -1.64 17.96
CA CYS A 51 8.04 -0.51 17.45
C CYS A 51 9.48 -0.53 17.97
N LEU A 52 9.67 -0.74 19.28
CA LEU A 52 10.98 -0.82 19.90
C LEU A 52 11.79 -2.03 19.40
N MET A 53 11.16 -3.18 19.18
CA MET A 53 11.85 -4.35 18.61
C MET A 53 12.33 -4.08 17.18
N ILE A 54 11.48 -3.52 16.33
CA ILE A 54 11.85 -3.17 14.94
C ILE A 54 12.99 -2.13 14.94
N ALA A 55 12.88 -1.08 15.77
CA ALA A 55 13.90 -0.05 15.89
C ALA A 55 15.23 -0.62 16.40
N GLY A 56 15.19 -1.49 17.41
CA GLY A 56 16.37 -2.14 17.98
C GLY A 56 17.10 -3.02 16.96
N ILE A 57 16.36 -3.83 16.21
CA ILE A 57 16.93 -4.69 15.16
C ILE A 57 17.54 -3.84 14.03
N GLY A 58 16.84 -2.76 13.62
CA GLY A 58 17.31 -1.88 12.55
C GLY A 58 18.54 -1.03 12.93
N LEU A 59 18.65 -0.62 14.19
CA LEU A 59 19.77 0.19 14.70
C LEU A 59 21.04 -0.64 14.92
N PHE A 60 20.89 -1.89 15.37
CA PHE A 60 21.99 -2.76 15.80
C PHE A 60 22.05 -4.09 15.03
N PRO A 61 22.14 -4.07 13.69
CA PRO A 61 22.08 -5.29 12.90
C PRO A 61 23.29 -6.19 13.14
N ALA A 62 24.48 -5.64 13.43
CA ALA A 62 25.70 -6.42 13.71
C ALA A 62 25.55 -7.28 14.96
N GLN A 63 24.96 -6.72 16.02
CA GLN A 63 24.72 -7.39 17.29
C GLN A 63 23.64 -8.47 17.16
N VAL A 64 22.58 -8.19 16.40
CA VAL A 64 21.54 -9.19 16.13
C VAL A 64 22.11 -10.34 15.30
N PHE A 65 22.90 -10.02 14.27
CA PHE A 65 23.54 -11.02 13.41
C PHE A 65 24.51 -11.90 14.19
N SER A 66 25.31 -11.35 15.11
CA SER A 66 26.25 -12.16 15.91
C SER A 66 25.54 -13.15 16.84
N VAL A 67 24.42 -12.75 17.44
CA VAL A 67 23.58 -13.64 18.27
C VAL A 67 22.98 -14.76 17.41
N ILE A 68 22.42 -14.43 16.24
CA ILE A 68 21.84 -15.43 15.33
C ILE A 68 22.92 -16.39 14.83
N ALA A 69 24.09 -15.88 14.45
CA ALA A 69 25.19 -16.68 13.96
C ALA A 69 25.66 -17.71 15.00
N ARG A 70 25.77 -17.30 16.27
CA ARG A 70 26.12 -18.19 17.39
C ARG A 70 25.12 -19.32 17.62
N ILE A 71 23.83 -19.05 17.41
CA ILE A 71 22.79 -20.09 17.51
C ILE A 71 22.88 -21.02 16.30
N SER A 72 23.04 -20.47 15.09
CA SER A 72 23.10 -21.26 13.86
C SER A 72 24.32 -22.17 13.77
N SER A 73 25.46 -21.80 14.36
CA SER A 73 26.68 -22.61 14.36
C SER A 73 26.55 -23.88 15.20
N GLN A 74 25.49 -24.01 16.01
CA GLN A 74 25.17 -25.26 16.71
C GLN A 74 24.50 -26.28 15.78
N PHE A 75 23.88 -25.82 14.69
CA PHE A 75 23.11 -26.65 13.76
C PHE A 75 23.81 -26.87 12.43
N VAL A 76 24.78 -26.01 12.07
CA VAL A 76 25.52 -26.04 10.81
C VAL A 76 27.01 -26.00 11.12
N ASP A 77 27.77 -26.94 10.56
CA ASP A 77 29.24 -27.00 10.71
C ASP A 77 29.89 -25.97 9.77
N ILE A 78 29.91 -24.72 10.22
CA ILE A 78 30.43 -23.58 9.46
C ILE A 78 31.94 -23.46 9.74
N LYS A 79 32.77 -24.25 9.05
CA LYS A 79 34.23 -24.23 9.24
C LYS A 79 34.96 -23.16 8.41
N ASP A 80 34.39 -22.71 7.29
CA ASP A 80 35.10 -21.86 6.32
C ASP A 80 34.52 -20.45 6.12
N TYR A 81 33.47 -20.08 6.85
CA TYR A 81 32.91 -18.72 6.74
C TYR A 81 33.51 -17.78 7.78
N SER A 82 34.28 -16.78 7.34
CA SER A 82 34.78 -15.72 8.21
C SER A 82 33.67 -14.70 8.50
N LEU A 83 33.28 -14.57 9.77
CA LEU A 83 32.23 -13.62 10.20
C LEU A 83 32.70 -12.16 10.19
N GLU A 84 34.01 -11.93 10.36
CA GLU A 84 34.64 -10.61 10.44
C GLU A 84 34.25 -9.64 9.31
N PRO A 85 34.38 -9.96 8.01
CA PRO A 85 34.01 -9.05 6.93
C PRO A 85 32.51 -8.69 6.95
N THR A 86 31.65 -9.65 7.33
CA THR A 86 30.20 -9.42 7.40
C THR A 86 29.85 -8.46 8.55
N LEU A 87 30.46 -8.66 9.72
CA LEU A 87 30.26 -7.82 10.90
C LEU A 87 30.79 -6.40 10.67
N GLN A 88 31.90 -6.23 9.95
CA GLN A 88 32.43 -4.93 9.59
C GLN A 88 31.49 -4.15 8.66
N ILE A 89 30.93 -4.80 7.65
CA ILE A 89 29.94 -4.18 6.74
C ILE A 89 28.70 -3.74 7.53
N LEU A 90 28.12 -4.64 8.34
CA LEU A 90 26.95 -4.34 9.17
C LEU A 90 27.22 -3.24 10.20
N GLY A 91 28.41 -3.25 10.80
CA GLY A 91 28.85 -2.22 11.74
C GLY A 91 29.02 -0.84 11.07
N ASN A 92 29.59 -0.79 9.87
CA ASN A 92 29.73 0.45 9.10
C ASN A 92 28.37 1.00 8.65
N LEU A 93 27.42 0.14 8.29
CA LEU A 93 26.04 0.53 7.99
C LEU A 93 25.38 1.19 9.20
N SER A 94 25.49 0.58 10.39
CA SER A 94 24.97 1.15 11.64
C SER A 94 25.61 2.50 11.96
N LYS A 95 26.95 2.62 11.85
CA LYS A 95 27.66 3.89 12.02
C LYS A 95 27.14 4.97 11.07
N GLY A 96 26.97 4.64 9.79
CA GLY A 96 26.41 5.57 8.80
C GLY A 96 25.01 6.06 9.18
N PHE A 97 24.15 5.16 9.65
CA PHE A 97 22.81 5.52 10.12
C PHE A 97 22.83 6.41 11.36
N PHE A 98 23.70 6.13 12.34
CA PHE A 98 23.88 6.99 13.51
C PHE A 98 24.41 8.38 13.14
N ILE A 99 25.34 8.48 12.18
CA ILE A 99 25.80 9.78 11.66
C ILE A 99 24.63 10.55 11.04
N PHE A 100 23.81 9.89 10.21
CA PHE A 100 22.62 10.51 9.62
C PHE A 100 21.64 11.01 10.68
N LEU A 101 21.34 10.20 11.71
CA LEU A 101 20.48 10.61 12.82
C LEU A 101 21.07 11.80 13.60
N MET A 102 22.38 11.81 13.83
CA MET A 102 23.06 12.92 14.49
C MET A 102 22.97 14.21 13.67
N ILE A 103 23.10 14.14 12.35
CA ILE A 103 22.91 15.28 11.44
C ILE A 103 21.44 15.75 11.47
N ALA A 104 20.48 14.83 11.39
CA ALA A 104 19.07 15.19 11.45
C ALA A 104 18.70 15.85 12.80
N LEU A 105 19.21 15.32 13.90
CA LEU A 105 19.02 15.87 15.23
C LEU A 105 19.66 17.25 15.37
N SER A 106 20.88 17.44 14.85
CA SER A 106 21.57 18.74 14.90
C SER A 106 20.83 19.79 14.08
N LEU A 107 20.35 19.46 12.88
CA LEU A 107 19.51 20.34 12.06
C LEU A 107 18.19 20.66 12.74
N TRP A 108 17.55 19.68 13.40
CA TRP A 108 16.32 19.89 14.17
C TRP A 108 16.54 20.82 15.37
N LEU A 109 17.62 20.62 16.13
CA LEU A 109 18.01 21.48 17.25
C LEU A 109 18.34 22.90 16.77
N LEU A 110 19.10 23.02 15.67
CA LEU A 110 19.43 24.31 15.06
C LEU A 110 18.16 25.04 14.62
N ARG A 111 17.25 24.35 13.93
CA ARG A 111 15.95 24.89 13.53
C ARG A 111 15.15 25.35 14.74
N ARG A 112 15.07 24.54 15.79
CA ARG A 112 14.36 24.88 17.03
C ARG A 112 14.97 26.11 17.68
N PHE A 113 16.29 26.16 17.80
CA PHE A 113 17.02 27.31 18.36
C PHE A 113 16.77 28.59 17.55
N MET A 114 16.84 28.52 16.22
CA MET A 114 16.62 29.66 15.33
C MET A 114 15.16 30.14 15.28
N LEU A 115 14.19 29.24 15.49
CA LEU A 115 12.75 29.55 15.45
C LEU A 115 12.14 29.82 16.84
N ASN A 116 12.84 29.59 17.94
CA ASN A 116 12.32 29.73 19.31
C ASN A 116 11.76 31.13 19.64
N LYS A 117 12.14 32.16 18.90
CA LYS A 117 11.67 33.55 19.11
C LYS A 117 10.83 34.10 17.96
N ARG A 118 10.39 33.26 17.02
CA ARG A 118 9.63 33.69 15.84
C ARG A 118 8.24 33.08 15.84
N ASN A 119 7.22 33.90 15.54
CA ASN A 119 5.88 33.41 15.26
C ASN A 119 5.88 32.74 13.87
N VAL A 120 5.82 31.41 13.85
CA VAL A 120 5.74 30.62 12.61
C VAL A 120 4.27 30.36 12.31
N TYR A 121 3.73 31.03 11.29
CA TYR A 121 2.37 30.80 10.81
C TYR A 121 2.37 29.75 9.69
N ARG A 122 1.48 28.76 9.77
CA ARG A 122 1.20 27.86 8.65
C ARG A 122 0.22 28.56 7.71
N TYR A 123 0.69 28.93 6.54
CA TYR A 123 -0.14 29.48 5.48
C TYR A 123 -0.31 28.46 4.35
N LYS A 124 -1.36 28.59 3.54
CA LYS A 124 -1.53 27.75 2.35
C LYS A 124 -0.29 27.91 1.45
N THR A 125 0.30 26.78 1.07
CA THR A 125 1.36 26.76 0.06
C THR A 125 0.79 27.25 -1.26
N TRP A 126 1.60 27.91 -2.08
CA TRP A 126 1.23 28.50 -3.37
C TRP A 126 0.29 27.60 -4.20
N ASP A 127 -0.99 27.94 -4.26
CA ASP A 127 -2.03 27.17 -4.99
C ASP A 127 -2.10 27.62 -6.46
N CYS A 128 -0.95 27.99 -7.05
CA CYS A 128 -0.83 28.53 -8.41
C CYS A 128 -1.78 29.71 -8.72
N GLY A 129 -2.14 30.50 -7.69
CA GLY A 129 -3.09 31.61 -7.81
C GLY A 129 -4.57 31.23 -7.68
N TYR A 130 -4.87 29.95 -7.51
CA TYR A 130 -6.20 29.47 -7.14
C TYR A 130 -6.44 29.72 -5.64
N GLN A 131 -7.60 30.24 -5.26
CA GLN A 131 -7.90 30.58 -3.86
C GLN A 131 -8.97 29.69 -3.22
N ALA A 132 -9.57 28.80 -4.01
CA ALA A 132 -10.73 27.99 -3.64
C ALA A 132 -10.43 26.47 -3.62
N GLY A 133 -9.20 26.08 -3.23
CA GLY A 133 -8.84 24.67 -3.05
C GLY A 133 -9.74 23.97 -2.02
N ASN A 134 -10.36 22.87 -2.43
CA ASN A 134 -11.20 22.02 -1.58
C ASN A 134 -10.53 20.65 -1.35
N VAL A 135 -10.95 19.91 -0.33
CA VAL A 135 -10.36 18.60 0.02
C VAL A 135 -10.50 17.57 -1.12
N ARG A 136 -11.53 17.70 -1.97
CA ARG A 136 -11.74 16.80 -3.11
C ARG A 136 -10.68 16.97 -4.21
N MET A 137 -10.02 18.13 -4.29
CA MET A 137 -8.93 18.38 -5.25
C MET A 137 -7.59 17.78 -4.82
N GLN A 138 -7.45 17.32 -3.57
CA GLN A 138 -6.20 16.70 -3.12
C GLN A 138 -5.99 15.34 -3.80
N TYR A 139 -4.76 15.10 -4.27
CA TYR A 139 -4.36 13.83 -4.88
C TYR A 139 -4.74 12.63 -4.00
N THR A 140 -5.30 11.60 -4.64
CA THR A 140 -5.75 10.37 -3.97
C THR A 140 -4.67 9.29 -4.01
N ALA A 141 -4.89 8.22 -3.23
CA ALA A 141 -4.13 6.99 -3.30
C ALA A 141 -4.07 6.38 -4.71
N SER A 142 -5.15 6.49 -5.50
CA SER A 142 -5.21 5.99 -6.88
C SER A 142 -4.36 6.85 -7.81
N SER A 143 -4.45 8.19 -7.69
CA SER A 143 -3.64 9.12 -8.49
C SER A 143 -2.14 8.97 -8.22
N TYR A 144 -1.74 8.69 -6.97
CA TYR A 144 -0.33 8.41 -6.63
C TYR A 144 0.20 7.15 -7.33
N ALA A 145 -0.63 6.11 -7.41
CA ALA A 145 -0.25 4.83 -8.01
C ALA A 145 -0.38 4.81 -9.55
N ALA A 146 -1.15 5.73 -10.14
CA ALA A 146 -1.47 5.74 -11.57
C ALA A 146 -0.26 5.66 -12.51
N PRO A 147 0.85 6.41 -12.31
CA PRO A 147 2.03 6.30 -13.18
C PRO A 147 2.63 4.90 -13.19
N PHE A 148 2.65 4.23 -12.02
CA PHE A 148 3.18 2.88 -11.89
C PHE A 148 2.25 1.86 -12.52
N ILE A 149 0.94 1.96 -12.26
CA ILE A 149 -0.08 1.06 -12.86
C ILE A 149 -0.04 1.14 -14.38
N ASN A 150 0.13 2.34 -14.95
CA ASN A 150 0.23 2.52 -16.40
C ASN A 150 1.41 1.80 -17.04
N ILE A 151 2.52 1.61 -16.32
CA ILE A 151 3.70 0.85 -16.80
C ILE A 151 3.39 -0.66 -16.84
N ILE A 152 2.66 -1.17 -15.84
CA ILE A 152 2.29 -2.59 -15.70
C ILE A 152 0.93 -2.94 -16.33
N LYS A 153 0.28 -1.98 -17.00
CA LYS A 153 -0.97 -2.16 -17.75
C LYS A 153 -1.02 -3.37 -18.71
N PRO A 154 0.06 -3.82 -19.39
CA PRO A 154 -0.03 -5.05 -20.18
C PRO A 154 -0.29 -6.31 -19.33
N VAL A 155 0.19 -6.32 -18.09
CA VAL A 155 0.05 -7.43 -17.13
C VAL A 155 -1.25 -7.30 -16.32
N LEU A 156 -1.60 -6.08 -15.91
CA LEU A 156 -2.72 -5.76 -15.03
C LEU A 156 -3.85 -5.09 -15.83
N ASP A 157 -5.06 -5.65 -15.83
CA ASP A 157 -6.20 -5.03 -16.53
C ASP A 157 -6.81 -3.95 -15.65
N TYR A 158 -6.37 -2.72 -15.86
CA TYR A 158 -6.83 -1.55 -15.13
C TYR A 158 -7.92 -0.82 -15.92
N LYS A 159 -9.14 -0.81 -15.38
CA LYS A 159 -10.32 -0.16 -15.97
C LYS A 159 -10.71 1.06 -15.14
N GLU A 160 -10.95 2.17 -15.84
CA GLU A 160 -11.42 3.42 -15.24
C GLU A 160 -12.86 3.69 -15.69
N TYR A 161 -13.71 3.99 -14.73
CA TYR A 161 -15.07 4.44 -14.96
C TYR A 161 -15.18 5.89 -14.51
N ILE A 162 -15.52 6.76 -15.45
CA ILE A 162 -15.61 8.20 -15.24
C ILE A 162 -17.05 8.60 -15.49
N GLU A 163 -17.77 8.99 -14.44
CA GLU A 163 -19.06 9.63 -14.61
C GLU A 163 -18.82 11.11 -14.91
N HIS A 164 -19.02 11.46 -16.18
CA HIS A 164 -18.95 12.85 -16.59
C HIS A 164 -20.09 13.64 -15.96
N PRO A 165 -19.81 14.82 -15.40
CA PRO A 165 -20.85 15.70 -14.87
C PRO A 165 -21.84 16.09 -15.96
N ALA A 166 -23.13 16.06 -15.62
CA ALA A 166 -24.29 16.17 -16.52
C ALA A 166 -24.31 17.37 -17.49
N ARG A 167 -23.47 18.40 -17.29
CA ARG A 167 -23.40 19.59 -18.15
C ARG A 167 -22.29 19.55 -19.20
N TYR A 168 -21.23 18.75 -19.00
CA TYR A 168 -20.11 18.69 -19.95
C TYR A 168 -20.52 17.98 -21.26
N SER A 169 -21.44 17.01 -21.18
CA SER A 169 -22.03 16.34 -22.34
C SER A 169 -22.95 17.25 -23.18
N ALA A 170 -23.49 18.33 -22.59
CA ALA A 170 -24.36 19.28 -23.28
C ALA A 170 -23.60 20.45 -23.93
N LEU A 171 -22.43 20.83 -23.39
CA LEU A 171 -21.64 21.98 -23.88
C LEU A 171 -20.61 21.61 -24.95
N SER A 172 -20.35 20.33 -25.22
CA SER A 172 -19.40 19.93 -26.27
C SER A 172 -19.89 20.24 -27.70
N HIS A 173 -21.18 20.59 -27.89
CA HIS A 173 -21.75 20.73 -29.23
C HIS A 173 -22.46 22.04 -29.59
N THR A 174 -22.81 22.93 -28.67
CA THR A 174 -23.58 24.12 -29.06
C THR A 174 -23.43 25.22 -28.02
N GLU A 175 -22.71 26.29 -28.34
CA GLU A 175 -23.14 27.70 -28.21
C GLU A 175 -21.98 28.62 -28.69
N PRO A 176 -22.16 29.42 -29.76
CA PRO A 176 -21.14 30.36 -30.20
C PRO A 176 -20.94 31.46 -29.14
N PHE A 177 -19.67 31.82 -28.90
CA PHE A 177 -19.25 32.90 -28.01
C PHE A 177 -20.02 34.20 -28.35
N VAL A 178 -20.98 34.58 -27.50
CA VAL A 178 -21.86 35.73 -27.71
C VAL A 178 -21.04 37.00 -27.74
N SER A 179 -20.87 37.58 -28.94
CA SER A 179 -20.10 38.80 -29.23
C SER A 179 -20.82 40.11 -28.87
N ARG A 180 -21.95 40.07 -28.14
CA ARG A 180 -22.77 41.26 -27.88
C ARG A 180 -22.52 41.79 -26.46
N VAL A 181 -21.82 42.93 -26.37
CA VAL A 181 -21.52 43.67 -25.13
C VAL A 181 -22.83 44.09 -24.45
N GLN A 182 -23.15 43.48 -23.31
CA GLN A 182 -24.28 43.84 -22.45
C GLN A 182 -23.86 44.91 -21.42
N PRO A 183 -24.78 45.77 -20.94
CA PRO A 183 -24.47 46.82 -19.97
C PRO A 183 -23.85 46.27 -18.66
N ALA A 184 -22.91 47.03 -18.08
CA ALA A 184 -21.97 46.56 -17.07
C ALA A 184 -22.59 46.04 -15.75
N SER A 185 -23.79 46.50 -15.37
CA SER A 185 -24.51 46.04 -14.17
C SER A 185 -25.05 44.61 -14.35
N ASP A 186 -25.69 44.34 -15.48
CA ASP A 186 -26.25 43.02 -15.83
C ASP A 186 -25.14 42.02 -16.17
N TYR A 187 -24.03 42.52 -16.72
CA TYR A 187 -22.85 41.71 -16.99
C TYR A 187 -22.32 41.03 -15.72
N ARG A 188 -22.23 41.76 -14.60
CA ARG A 188 -21.68 41.23 -13.33
C ARG A 188 -22.56 40.15 -12.71
N GLN A 189 -23.88 40.30 -12.78
CA GLN A 189 -24.83 39.31 -12.26
C GLN A 189 -24.92 38.09 -13.18
N SER A 190 -24.89 38.30 -14.51
CA SER A 190 -24.85 37.19 -15.48
C SER A 190 -23.53 36.42 -15.41
N LEU A 191 -22.40 37.07 -15.08
CA LEU A 191 -21.11 36.42 -14.83
C LEU A 191 -21.14 35.61 -13.55
N LYS A 192 -21.67 36.15 -12.44
CA LYS A 192 -21.79 35.38 -11.19
C LYS A 192 -22.63 34.11 -11.39
N LYS A 193 -23.76 34.23 -12.10
CA LYS A 193 -24.62 33.08 -12.43
C LYS A 193 -23.90 32.09 -13.35
N ARG A 194 -23.25 32.57 -14.43
CA ARG A 194 -22.46 31.72 -15.34
C ARG A 194 -21.26 31.05 -14.68
N VAL A 195 -20.54 31.72 -13.80
CA VAL A 195 -19.38 31.14 -13.09
C VAL A 195 -19.82 30.06 -12.11
N ALA A 196 -20.94 30.26 -11.40
CA ALA A 196 -21.54 29.21 -10.58
C ALA A 196 -22.00 28.00 -11.41
N ASP A 197 -22.41 28.26 -12.65
CA ASP A 197 -22.90 27.29 -13.63
C ASP A 197 -21.78 26.54 -14.39
N VAL A 198 -20.56 27.10 -14.46
CA VAL A 198 -19.41 26.55 -15.19
C VAL A 198 -18.79 25.36 -14.45
N PHE A 199 -18.87 25.33 -13.12
CA PHE A 199 -18.28 24.25 -12.34
C PHE A 199 -19.27 23.09 -12.17
N PRO A 200 -18.88 21.86 -12.55
CA PRO A 200 -19.75 20.70 -12.42
C PRO A 200 -20.07 20.39 -10.95
N ILE A 201 -21.34 20.09 -10.68
CA ILE A 201 -21.86 19.87 -9.31
C ILE A 201 -21.48 18.48 -8.79
N SER A 202 -21.46 17.46 -9.66
CA SER A 202 -21.14 16.07 -9.30
C SER A 202 -20.42 15.35 -10.45
N GLY A 203 -19.31 14.69 -10.13
CA GLY A 203 -18.63 13.72 -10.98
C GLY A 203 -18.02 12.65 -10.08
N SER A 204 -18.03 11.41 -10.53
CA SER A 204 -17.45 10.28 -9.81
C SER A 204 -16.35 9.63 -10.65
N PHE A 205 -15.36 9.08 -9.96
CA PHE A 205 -14.24 8.36 -10.57
C PHE A 205 -14.06 7.06 -9.80
N GLU A 206 -14.19 5.95 -10.51
CA GLU A 206 -13.98 4.61 -9.96
C GLU A 206 -12.93 3.89 -10.77
N SER A 207 -12.02 3.21 -10.09
CA SER A 207 -10.92 2.47 -10.70
C SER A 207 -10.96 1.02 -10.23
N HIS A 208 -11.09 0.08 -11.15
CA HIS A 208 -11.10 -1.35 -10.87
C HIS A 208 -9.83 -2.01 -11.40
N THR A 209 -9.27 -2.89 -10.59
CA THR A 209 -8.10 -3.69 -10.96
C THR A 209 -8.55 -5.13 -11.16
N GLU A 210 -8.58 -5.58 -12.39
CA GLU A 210 -8.79 -7.00 -12.73
C GLU A 210 -7.43 -7.66 -12.95
N ASP A 211 -7.20 -8.79 -12.29
CA ASP A 211 -5.97 -9.56 -12.47
C ASP A 211 -6.11 -10.50 -13.69
N ARG A 212 -5.29 -10.27 -14.71
CA ARG A 212 -5.23 -11.14 -15.90
C ARG A 212 -4.68 -12.52 -15.55
N ILE A 213 -3.80 -12.61 -14.56
CA ILE A 213 -3.24 -13.88 -14.10
C ILE A 213 -4.35 -14.69 -13.43
N GLU A 214 -5.16 -14.05 -12.58
CA GLU A 214 -6.28 -14.72 -11.93
C GLU A 214 -7.27 -15.27 -12.96
N THR A 215 -7.72 -14.43 -13.89
CA THR A 215 -8.77 -14.79 -14.85
C THR A 215 -8.28 -15.76 -15.93
N LYS A 216 -7.05 -15.62 -16.44
CA LYS A 216 -6.55 -16.46 -17.55
C LYS A 216 -5.73 -17.67 -17.10
N ILE A 217 -5.15 -17.66 -15.90
CA ILE A 217 -4.25 -18.73 -15.44
C ILE A 217 -4.83 -19.42 -14.21
N ILE A 218 -5.13 -18.68 -13.15
CA ILE A 218 -5.52 -19.29 -11.87
C ILE A 218 -6.91 -19.92 -11.96
N ALA A 219 -7.92 -19.18 -12.46
CA ALA A 219 -9.28 -19.66 -12.59
C ALA A 219 -9.40 -20.96 -13.43
N PRO A 220 -8.80 -21.09 -14.63
CA PRO A 220 -8.86 -22.35 -15.37
C PRO A 220 -8.07 -23.47 -14.69
N VAL A 221 -6.94 -23.19 -14.04
CA VAL A 221 -6.18 -24.21 -13.28
C VAL A 221 -6.97 -24.71 -12.09
N ILE A 222 -7.60 -23.83 -11.31
CA ILE A 222 -8.48 -24.21 -10.21
C ILE A 222 -9.65 -25.04 -10.75
N THR A 223 -10.27 -24.60 -11.85
CA THR A 223 -11.37 -25.35 -12.47
C THR A 223 -10.92 -26.74 -12.92
N LEU A 224 -9.72 -26.87 -13.47
CA LEU A 224 -9.11 -28.15 -13.86
C LEU A 224 -8.88 -29.05 -12.65
N ILE A 225 -8.31 -28.51 -11.57
CA ILE A 225 -8.06 -29.22 -10.31
C ILE A 225 -9.39 -29.69 -9.71
N ILE A 226 -10.39 -28.81 -9.62
CA ILE A 226 -11.72 -29.17 -9.12
C ILE A 226 -12.35 -30.24 -9.99
N ARG A 227 -12.22 -30.15 -11.31
CA ARG A 227 -12.74 -31.18 -12.24
C ARG A 227 -12.04 -32.53 -12.01
N PHE A 228 -10.74 -32.53 -11.79
CA PHE A 228 -9.98 -33.73 -11.45
C PHE A 228 -10.37 -34.29 -10.08
N LEU A 229 -10.47 -33.45 -9.05
CA LEU A 229 -10.87 -33.86 -7.70
C LEU A 229 -12.31 -34.36 -7.66
N ASN A 230 -13.22 -33.76 -8.42
CA ASN A 230 -14.60 -34.22 -8.56
C ASN A 230 -14.70 -35.60 -9.23
N LEU A 231 -13.70 -36.03 -10.00
CA LEU A 231 -13.65 -37.41 -10.49
C LEU A 231 -13.51 -38.42 -9.32
N PHE A 232 -12.81 -38.01 -8.26
CA PHE A 232 -12.62 -38.79 -7.03
C PHE A 232 -13.70 -38.50 -5.97
N SER A 233 -14.74 -37.73 -6.30
CA SER A 233 -15.85 -37.46 -5.37
C SER A 233 -16.57 -38.74 -4.91
N TRP A 234 -16.45 -39.85 -5.67
CA TRP A 234 -16.95 -41.17 -5.28
C TRP A 234 -16.34 -41.69 -3.96
N ILE A 235 -15.12 -41.29 -3.61
CA ILE A 235 -14.49 -41.64 -2.32
C ILE A 235 -15.12 -40.88 -1.15
N GLN A 236 -15.67 -39.68 -1.39
CA GLN A 236 -16.37 -38.88 -0.40
C GLN A 236 -17.87 -39.22 -0.36
N SER A 237 -18.22 -40.51 -0.39
CA SER A 237 -19.59 -40.91 -0.11
C SER A 237 -19.86 -40.63 1.37
N GLY A 238 -20.97 -40.01 1.75
CA GLY A 238 -21.29 -39.76 3.16
C GLY A 238 -21.50 -41.02 4.02
N ASN A 239 -21.13 -42.21 3.54
CA ASN A 239 -21.36 -43.49 4.19
C ASN A 239 -20.13 -43.93 5.00
N ILE A 240 -20.27 -43.89 6.33
CA ILE A 240 -19.25 -44.29 7.30
C ILE A 240 -18.71 -45.71 7.03
N GLN A 241 -19.56 -46.63 6.55
CA GLN A 241 -19.18 -48.03 6.29
C GLN A 241 -18.11 -48.15 5.18
N GLN A 242 -18.13 -47.28 4.16
CA GLN A 242 -17.13 -47.31 3.09
C GLN A 242 -15.75 -46.86 3.59
N TYR A 243 -15.69 -45.86 4.47
CA TYR A 243 -14.42 -45.43 5.07
C TYR A 243 -13.80 -46.52 5.94
N ILE A 244 -14.60 -47.26 6.72
CA ILE A 244 -14.12 -48.39 7.52
C ILE A 244 -13.55 -49.49 6.61
N LEU A 245 -14.24 -49.80 5.51
CA LEU A 245 -13.76 -50.80 4.54
C LEU A 245 -12.44 -50.38 3.88
N TYR A 246 -12.31 -49.13 3.43
CA TYR A 246 -11.06 -48.61 2.86
C TYR A 246 -9.92 -48.68 3.87
N GLY A 247 -10.19 -48.34 5.14
CA GLY A 247 -9.20 -48.47 6.22
C GLY A 247 -8.73 -49.91 6.43
N LEU A 248 -9.65 -50.89 6.39
CA LEU A 248 -9.31 -52.30 6.55
C LEU A 248 -8.49 -52.84 5.37
N ILE A 249 -8.89 -52.50 4.13
CA ILE A 249 -8.14 -52.87 2.92
C ILE A 249 -6.72 -52.29 2.98
N PHE A 250 -6.58 -51.02 3.38
CA PHE A 250 -5.28 -50.38 3.55
C PHE A 250 -4.40 -51.07 4.60
N LEU A 251 -4.99 -51.50 5.72
CA LEU A 251 -4.28 -52.23 6.77
C LEU A 251 -3.79 -53.61 6.28
N VAL A 252 -4.60 -54.34 5.50
CA VAL A 252 -4.15 -55.61 4.91
C VAL A 252 -3.07 -55.38 3.85
N ALA A 253 -3.21 -54.35 3.01
CA ALA A 253 -2.19 -54.02 2.01
C ALA A 253 -0.84 -53.66 2.66
N ILE A 254 -0.85 -52.89 3.75
CA ILE A 254 0.40 -52.50 4.43
C ILE A 254 1.04 -53.68 5.15
N THR A 255 0.25 -54.59 5.73
CA THR A 255 0.81 -55.81 6.36
C THR A 255 1.42 -56.73 5.33
N LEU A 256 0.78 -56.93 4.17
CA LEU A 256 1.35 -57.70 3.06
C LEU A 256 2.64 -57.07 2.53
N TRP A 257 2.67 -55.76 2.34
CA TRP A 257 3.87 -55.03 1.92
C TRP A 257 5.01 -55.20 2.94
N ILE A 258 4.73 -55.09 4.24
CA ILE A 258 5.73 -55.31 5.31
C ILE A 258 6.24 -56.76 5.32
N MET A 259 5.38 -57.73 5.01
CA MET A 259 5.76 -59.14 4.93
C MET A 259 6.56 -59.49 3.66
N GLY A 260 6.78 -58.53 2.75
CA GLY A 260 7.66 -58.69 1.59
C GLY A 260 7.11 -59.59 0.49
N VAL A 261 5.79 -59.79 0.45
CA VAL A 261 5.05 -60.34 -0.70
C VAL A 261 4.76 -59.22 -1.68
#